data_AF-A0A928PJC5-F1
#
_entry.id   AF-A0A928PJC5-F1
#
_cell.length_a   1.000
_cell.length_b   1.000
_cell.length_c   1.000
_cell.angle_alpha   90.00
_cell.angle_beta   90.00
_cell.angle_gamma   90.00
#
_symmetry.space_group_name_H-M   'P 1'
#
loop_
_entity.id
_entity.type
_entity.pdbx_description
1 polymer ?
#
loop_
_entity_poly.entity_id
_entity_poly.type
_entity_poly.pdbx_seq_one_letter_code
_entity_poly.pdbx_strand_id
1 'polypeptide(L)'
;MKTKIKSLVCFILAIVMVASLSACAGASVPASIDDEGAFVYAITRAFEPTSEAELAAKELRLKLKETFDCKVTIRKDAAIEDYDDNYEILVGDTNREESQMAKQKLLDNRINCASDFIVCVINDKICIQVVNSKMMPIAYQWFIENFCNSVEDWAKLKKNYEFIYQPETASLNNLVAGVDLSNFTIVLPRKTSMLHGLIVDEYIKYYDQHDYILKEAEDMDAEAEYEILVGDCDREASKGVTVEGDNYVIKVVGKKLVVKGGNHLATWRAFKALLEEVKASEGKEVGINWADGYVINGKYDANEKGTFTLNWNDEFEGTTIDLNKWSDYRSAQGETTASCLGGKFYHVNVRGESAYTGSDKKGLIYQADGELVCGTKRVNDIDFITSQISTYWTMTWKYGCMDIYSKLAPSPAYTTYWANGSTTGTKDFMDRFGGKEVDRVCMTEIDILENYSRPHEYGSTVHWWWGAVNADGTPAVGTNGHKGLGGNAIFKRGTENSAYLEYNQEKYGDLLPDDYHMYSFYWDDKCIKWAFDGKVFMDYDYTQHESVSVHCLMNYLISSCAMGSPTYGYTYSKDEHENYYEHRIDYVRLYQTDAVNSQMITAWPETQEKGTSVVRYPENSIGSRY
;
A
#
# COMPACT_ATOMS: atom_id res chain seq x y z
N MET A 1 13.67 25.99 5.28
CA MET A 1 13.22 24.83 4.47
C MET A 1 11.87 25.04 3.76
N LYS A 2 11.46 26.30 3.47
CA LYS A 2 10.16 26.64 2.83
C LYS A 2 10.25 26.89 1.30
N THR A 3 11.42 26.68 0.70
CA THR A 3 11.75 27.21 -0.64
C THR A 3 11.89 26.17 -1.74
N LYS A 4 11.75 24.86 -1.46
CA LYS A 4 12.00 23.81 -2.46
C LYS A 4 10.74 23.19 -3.09
N ILE A 5 9.56 23.34 -2.50
CA ILE A 5 8.29 22.83 -3.08
C ILE A 5 7.84 23.65 -4.30
N LYS A 6 8.21 24.94 -4.38
CA LYS A 6 7.93 25.78 -5.55
C LYS A 6 8.66 25.33 -6.82
N SER A 7 9.75 24.56 -6.69
CA SER A 7 10.62 24.24 -7.83
C SER A 7 10.13 23.10 -8.71
N LEU A 8 9.23 22.23 -8.22
CA LEU A 8 8.74 21.09 -9.01
C LEU A 8 7.46 21.44 -9.78
N VAL A 9 6.63 22.33 -9.24
CA VAL A 9 5.39 22.81 -9.88
C VAL A 9 5.68 23.83 -11.00
N CYS A 10 6.79 24.57 -10.92
CA CYS A 10 7.12 25.61 -11.91
C CYS A 10 7.74 25.10 -13.23
N PHE A 11 8.02 23.80 -13.41
CA PHE A 11 8.72 23.31 -14.61
C PHE A 11 7.81 22.68 -15.69
N ILE A 12 6.48 22.66 -15.50
CA ILE A 12 5.52 22.11 -16.50
C ILE A 12 4.64 23.18 -17.17
N LEU A 13 4.64 24.44 -16.72
CA LEU A 13 3.76 25.47 -17.27
C LEU A 13 4.38 26.22 -18.46
N ALA A 14 4.45 25.55 -19.61
CA ALA A 14 4.46 26.18 -20.93
C ALA A 14 3.36 25.53 -21.79
N ILE A 15 2.11 25.64 -21.34
CA ILE A 15 0.96 25.03 -22.01
C ILE A 15 0.14 26.12 -22.69
N VAL A 16 -0.03 25.97 -23.99
CA VAL A 16 -1.02 26.70 -24.79
C VAL A 16 -2.40 26.20 -24.35
N MET A 17 -3.10 26.96 -23.50
CA MET A 17 -4.48 26.66 -23.14
C MET A 17 -5.38 26.96 -24.34
N VAL A 18 -5.91 25.92 -25.00
CA VAL A 18 -7.03 26.09 -25.93
C VAL A 18 -8.31 26.09 -25.10
N ALA A 19 -8.85 27.27 -24.83
CA ALA A 19 -10.04 27.44 -24.00
C ALA A 19 -11.31 27.56 -24.86
N SER A 20 -12.31 26.72 -24.62
CA SER A 20 -13.69 26.95 -25.06
C SER A 20 -14.43 27.77 -24.01
N LEU A 21 -14.30 29.10 -24.07
CA LEU A 21 -15.06 30.01 -23.20
C LEU A 21 -16.46 30.25 -23.77
N SER A 22 -17.49 29.60 -23.20
CA SER A 22 -18.88 30.00 -23.42
C SER A 22 -19.33 30.99 -22.34
N ALA A 23 -18.83 32.22 -22.40
CA ALA A 23 -19.31 33.30 -21.53
C ALA A 23 -20.60 33.93 -22.09
N CYS A 24 -21.76 33.35 -21.78
CA CYS A 24 -23.05 34.05 -21.96
C CYS A 24 -23.26 35.07 -20.81
N ALA A 25 -23.91 36.19 -21.11
CA ALA A 25 -24.11 37.37 -20.25
C ALA A 25 -24.98 37.12 -18.98
N GLY A 26 -24.50 36.27 -18.07
CA GLY A 26 -25.16 35.94 -16.80
C GLY A 26 -24.78 36.88 -15.65
N ALA A 27 -25.61 36.89 -14.60
CA ALA A 27 -25.30 37.57 -13.34
C ALA A 27 -24.03 36.96 -12.70
N SER A 28 -23.21 37.81 -12.06
CA SER A 28 -22.10 37.32 -11.24
C SER A 28 -22.62 36.53 -10.04
N VAL A 29 -21.85 35.53 -9.60
CA VAL A 29 -22.08 34.96 -8.28
C VAL A 29 -21.81 36.02 -7.20
N PRO A 30 -22.46 35.93 -6.02
CA PRO A 30 -22.19 36.86 -4.93
C PRO A 30 -20.73 36.76 -4.48
N ALA A 31 -20.10 37.93 -4.33
CA ALA A 31 -18.78 38.12 -3.71
C ALA A 31 -18.93 38.69 -2.29
N SER A 32 -20.03 38.37 -1.60
CA SER A 32 -20.38 39.03 -0.36
C SER A 32 -19.75 38.32 0.83
N ILE A 33 -19.31 39.15 1.77
CA ILE A 33 -19.14 38.77 3.16
C ILE A 33 -20.54 38.89 3.78
N ASP A 34 -20.96 37.89 4.55
CA ASP A 34 -22.22 37.97 5.29
C ASP A 34 -22.15 38.98 6.45
N ASP A 35 -23.29 39.22 7.10
CA ASP A 35 -23.40 40.18 8.21
C ASP A 35 -22.53 39.78 9.43
N GLU A 36 -22.02 38.55 9.47
CA GLU A 36 -21.15 38.00 10.53
C GLU A 36 -19.65 38.08 10.18
N GLY A 37 -19.29 38.64 9.02
CA GLY A 37 -17.89 38.74 8.59
C GLY A 37 -17.33 37.45 7.97
N ALA A 38 -18.19 36.48 7.62
CA ALA A 38 -17.80 35.25 6.96
C ALA A 38 -18.02 35.32 5.45
N PHE A 39 -17.18 34.59 4.71
CA PHE A 39 -17.35 34.44 3.28
C PHE A 39 -18.62 33.63 3.00
N VAL A 40 -19.47 34.12 2.10
CA VAL A 40 -20.77 33.48 1.80
C VAL A 40 -20.62 32.03 1.33
N TYR A 41 -19.54 31.69 0.64
CA TYR A 41 -19.27 30.31 0.22
C TYR A 41 -18.55 29.50 1.30
N ALA A 42 -19.10 28.33 1.65
CA ALA A 42 -18.38 27.30 2.38
C ALA A 42 -17.61 26.38 1.42
N ILE A 43 -16.39 25.99 1.75
CA ILE A 43 -15.65 24.97 0.99
C ILE A 43 -16.06 23.60 1.52
N THR A 44 -16.64 22.76 0.67
CA THR A 44 -17.07 21.40 1.01
C THR A 44 -16.23 20.39 0.24
N ARG A 45 -15.68 19.42 0.96
CA ARG A 45 -14.93 18.26 0.44
C ARG A 45 -15.56 16.97 0.94
N ALA A 46 -15.31 15.86 0.24
CA ALA A 46 -15.75 14.52 0.66
C ALA A 46 -15.43 14.24 2.15
N PHE A 47 -16.20 13.35 2.78
CA PHE A 47 -15.93 12.93 4.16
C PHE A 47 -14.51 12.36 4.31
N GLU A 48 -14.14 11.52 3.34
CA GLU A 48 -12.83 10.90 3.15
C GLU A 48 -12.30 11.32 1.77
N PRO A 49 -11.74 12.53 1.65
CA PRO A 49 -11.23 13.00 0.37
C PRO A 49 -9.84 12.41 0.10
N THR A 50 -9.41 12.52 -1.16
CA THR A 50 -8.01 12.31 -1.50
C THR A 50 -7.12 13.34 -0.81
N SER A 51 -5.83 13.01 -0.62
CA SER A 51 -4.83 13.93 -0.08
C SER A 51 -4.77 15.24 -0.88
N GLU A 52 -4.89 15.17 -2.21
CA GLU A 52 -4.88 16.34 -3.09
C GLU A 52 -6.12 17.23 -2.89
N ALA A 53 -7.31 16.65 -2.74
CA ALA A 53 -8.53 17.41 -2.49
C ALA A 53 -8.55 18.03 -1.07
N GLU A 54 -7.99 17.34 -0.08
CA GLU A 54 -7.79 17.91 1.25
C GLU A 54 -6.82 19.10 1.24
N LEU A 55 -5.71 18.99 0.50
CA LEU A 55 -4.77 20.09 0.32
C LEU A 55 -5.43 21.27 -0.41
N ALA A 56 -6.12 21.00 -1.51
CA ALA A 56 -6.84 22.00 -2.31
C ALA A 56 -7.81 22.83 -1.44
N ALA A 57 -8.64 22.17 -0.63
CA ALA A 57 -9.58 22.86 0.26
C ALA A 57 -8.86 23.76 1.29
N LYS A 58 -7.71 23.31 1.83
CA LYS A 58 -6.91 24.10 2.78
C LYS A 58 -6.29 25.33 2.13
N GLU A 59 -5.72 25.19 0.93
CA GLU A 59 -5.08 26.29 0.21
C GLU A 59 -6.09 27.31 -0.31
N LEU A 60 -7.21 26.86 -0.86
CA LEU A 60 -8.33 27.72 -1.25
C LEU A 60 -8.82 28.57 -0.08
N ARG A 61 -9.00 27.97 1.10
CA ARG A 61 -9.42 28.70 2.31
C ARG A 61 -8.42 29.79 2.69
N LEU A 62 -7.12 29.47 2.67
CA LEU A 62 -6.08 30.44 3.01
C LEU A 62 -6.09 31.62 2.04
N LYS A 63 -6.21 31.33 0.73
CA LYS A 63 -6.22 32.36 -0.29
C LYS A 63 -7.46 33.25 -0.23
N LEU A 64 -8.64 32.67 -0.10
CA LEU A 64 -9.88 33.45 0.04
C LEU A 64 -9.87 34.31 1.31
N LYS A 65 -9.37 33.78 2.43
CA LYS A 65 -9.19 34.56 3.66
C LYS A 65 -8.26 35.75 3.45
N GLU A 66 -7.15 35.57 2.74
CA GLU A 66 -6.19 36.65 2.45
C GLU A 66 -6.80 37.72 1.55
N THR A 67 -7.51 37.32 0.50
CA THR A 67 -8.05 38.24 -0.51
C THR A 67 -9.25 39.05 -0.01
N PHE A 68 -10.13 38.44 0.78
CA PHE A 68 -11.39 39.07 1.22
C PHE A 68 -11.38 39.52 2.68
N ASP A 69 -10.27 39.31 3.40
CA ASP A 69 -10.12 39.63 4.84
C ASP A 69 -11.31 39.14 5.69
N CYS A 70 -11.69 37.87 5.50
CA CYS A 70 -12.91 37.29 6.08
C CYS A 70 -12.67 35.89 6.65
N LYS A 71 -13.68 35.36 7.37
CA LYS A 71 -13.67 33.97 7.82
C LYS A 71 -14.19 33.05 6.72
N VAL A 72 -13.38 32.06 6.30
CA VAL A 72 -13.79 31.03 5.33
C VAL A 72 -13.97 29.69 6.04
N THR A 73 -15.13 29.07 5.85
CA THR A 73 -15.52 27.79 6.45
C THR A 73 -15.11 26.63 5.54
N ILE A 74 -14.50 25.58 6.11
CA ILE A 74 -14.33 24.27 5.45
C ILE A 74 -15.25 23.28 6.14
N ARG A 75 -15.95 22.47 5.34
CA ARG A 75 -16.86 21.41 5.80
C ARG A 75 -16.43 20.07 5.23
N LYS A 76 -16.63 19.02 6.03
CA LYS A 76 -16.63 17.65 5.54
C LYS A 76 -18.05 17.31 5.10
N ASP A 77 -18.14 16.54 4.04
CA ASP A 77 -19.39 16.09 3.48
C ASP A 77 -19.98 14.90 4.27
N ALA A 78 -20.36 15.14 5.53
CA ALA A 78 -20.92 14.10 6.41
C ALA A 78 -21.93 14.59 7.45
N ALA A 79 -22.49 15.80 7.30
CA ALA A 79 -23.19 16.41 8.43
C ALA A 79 -24.32 17.40 8.12
N ILE A 80 -24.69 17.65 6.87
CA ILE A 80 -25.74 18.64 6.57
C ILE A 80 -26.64 18.13 5.45
N GLU A 81 -27.96 18.20 5.67
CA GLU A 81 -28.94 18.10 4.59
C GLU A 81 -28.64 19.19 3.55
N ASP A 82 -28.58 18.81 2.28
CA ASP A 82 -28.57 19.80 1.21
C ASP A 82 -29.92 20.52 1.22
N TYR A 83 -29.91 21.85 1.23
CA TYR A 83 -31.13 22.66 1.18
C TYR A 83 -30.93 23.84 0.24
N ASP A 84 -32.03 24.27 -0.38
CA ASP A 84 -32.06 25.38 -1.32
C ASP A 84 -31.43 26.64 -0.70
N ASP A 85 -30.64 27.39 -1.49
CA ASP A 85 -29.91 28.62 -1.13
C ASP A 85 -28.56 28.48 -0.37
N ASN A 86 -27.95 27.30 -0.29
CA ASN A 86 -26.60 27.13 0.29
C ASN A 86 -25.47 27.30 -0.76
N TYR A 87 -24.65 28.36 -0.61
CA TYR A 87 -23.49 28.64 -1.45
C TYR A 87 -22.26 27.79 -1.03
N GLU A 88 -21.81 26.90 -1.92
CA GLU A 88 -20.69 26.00 -1.65
C GLU A 88 -19.65 26.01 -2.78
N ILE A 89 -18.37 25.89 -2.41
CA ILE A 89 -17.28 25.49 -3.31
C ILE A 89 -17.03 24.01 -3.08
N LEU A 90 -17.46 23.18 -4.02
CA LEU A 90 -17.33 21.73 -3.99
C LEU A 90 -15.98 21.33 -4.60
N VAL A 91 -15.14 20.67 -3.80
CA VAL A 91 -13.79 20.27 -4.20
C VAL A 91 -13.69 18.75 -4.24
N GLY A 92 -13.57 18.20 -5.45
CA GLY A 92 -13.52 16.76 -5.69
C GLY A 92 -14.86 16.06 -5.44
N ASP A 93 -14.84 14.73 -5.34
CA ASP A 93 -16.03 13.87 -5.29
C ASP A 93 -16.87 14.06 -4.01
N THR A 94 -17.74 15.08 -3.99
CA THR A 94 -18.75 15.25 -2.93
C THR A 94 -20.06 14.52 -3.30
N ASN A 95 -20.87 14.20 -2.29
CA ASN A 95 -22.21 13.65 -2.35
C ASN A 95 -23.27 14.66 -2.85
N ARG A 96 -22.87 15.88 -3.25
CA ARG A 96 -23.78 16.86 -3.85
C ARG A 96 -24.07 16.48 -5.29
N GLU A 97 -25.31 16.67 -5.73
CA GLU A 97 -25.72 16.40 -7.12
C GLU A 97 -24.90 17.25 -8.10
N GLU A 98 -24.63 18.51 -7.78
CA GLU A 98 -23.85 19.42 -8.63
C GLU A 98 -22.41 18.93 -8.87
N SER A 99 -21.79 18.34 -7.84
CA SER A 99 -20.46 17.74 -7.94
C SER A 99 -20.47 16.55 -8.91
N GLN A 100 -21.47 15.68 -8.81
CA GLN A 100 -21.64 14.54 -9.70
C GLN A 100 -21.97 14.97 -11.14
N MET A 101 -22.82 16.00 -11.31
CA MET A 101 -23.12 16.59 -12.62
C MET A 101 -21.87 17.19 -13.27
N ALA A 102 -21.04 17.91 -12.52
CA ALA A 102 -19.80 18.48 -13.02
C ALA A 102 -18.82 17.39 -13.47
N LYS A 103 -18.69 16.29 -12.71
CA LYS A 103 -17.88 15.13 -13.10
C LYS A 103 -18.43 14.44 -14.34
N GLN A 104 -19.75 14.26 -14.43
CA GLN A 104 -20.37 13.64 -15.61
C GLN A 104 -20.14 14.49 -16.87
N LYS A 105 -20.22 15.83 -16.77
CA LYS A 105 -19.86 16.73 -17.88
C LYS A 105 -18.43 16.53 -18.37
N LEU A 106 -17.47 16.28 -17.48
CA LEU A 106 -16.09 15.94 -17.87
C LEU A 106 -16.01 14.62 -18.64
N LEU A 107 -16.69 13.58 -18.14
CA LEU A 107 -16.69 12.25 -18.75
C LEU A 107 -17.39 12.23 -20.11
N ASP A 108 -18.48 13.01 -20.26
CA ASP A 108 -19.25 13.11 -21.50
C ASP A 108 -18.56 13.98 -22.57
N ASN A 109 -17.64 14.87 -22.14
CA ASN A 109 -17.01 15.83 -23.04
C ASN A 109 -16.07 15.16 -24.05
N ARG A 110 -15.27 14.16 -23.64
CA ARG A 110 -14.46 13.35 -24.56
C ARG A 110 -14.08 12.00 -23.94
N ILE A 111 -13.88 11.02 -24.81
CA ILE A 111 -13.22 9.75 -24.46
C ILE A 111 -11.76 10.06 -24.11
N ASN A 112 -11.22 9.37 -23.10
CA ASN A 112 -9.87 9.59 -22.57
C ASN A 112 -9.68 11.03 -22.09
N CYS A 113 -10.07 11.28 -20.84
CA CYS A 113 -10.05 12.60 -20.21
C CYS A 113 -9.37 12.58 -18.82
N ALA A 114 -8.45 11.65 -18.58
CA ALA A 114 -7.80 11.52 -17.27
C ALA A 114 -7.08 12.82 -16.83
N SER A 115 -6.50 13.58 -17.77
CA SER A 115 -5.87 14.88 -17.47
C SER A 115 -6.83 16.07 -17.57
N ASP A 116 -8.14 15.86 -17.73
CA ASP A 116 -9.10 16.96 -17.80
C ASP A 116 -9.52 17.41 -16.39
N PHE A 117 -9.85 18.70 -16.28
CA PHE A 117 -10.54 19.24 -15.11
C PHE A 117 -11.60 20.24 -15.52
N ILE A 118 -12.61 20.43 -14.67
CA ILE A 118 -13.69 21.39 -14.87
C ILE A 118 -13.80 22.32 -13.66
N VAL A 119 -14.01 23.59 -13.96
CA VAL A 119 -14.52 24.59 -13.01
C VAL A 119 -15.84 25.08 -13.56
N CYS A 120 -16.93 24.82 -12.86
CA CYS A 120 -18.25 25.27 -13.29
C CYS A 120 -19.13 25.74 -12.13
N VAL A 121 -20.18 26.49 -12.46
CA VAL A 121 -21.22 26.88 -11.51
C VAL A 121 -22.51 26.16 -11.89
N ILE A 122 -23.06 25.38 -10.96
CA ILE A 122 -24.31 24.64 -11.10
C ILE A 122 -25.13 24.96 -9.85
N ASN A 123 -26.38 25.41 -10.02
CA ASN A 123 -27.30 25.77 -8.92
C ASN A 123 -26.64 26.64 -7.83
N ASP A 124 -25.91 27.69 -8.22
CA ASP A 124 -25.19 28.59 -7.32
C ASP A 124 -24.05 27.94 -6.48
N LYS A 125 -23.69 26.67 -6.76
CA LYS A 125 -22.50 26.00 -6.22
C LYS A 125 -21.37 26.00 -7.24
N ILE A 126 -20.16 26.29 -6.78
CA ILE A 126 -18.94 26.28 -7.58
C ILE A 126 -18.32 24.89 -7.49
N CYS A 127 -18.21 24.18 -8.59
CA CYS A 127 -17.65 22.83 -8.63
C CYS A 127 -16.25 22.86 -9.24
N ILE A 128 -15.27 22.30 -8.51
CA ILE A 128 -13.92 22.03 -9.00
C ILE A 128 -13.77 20.52 -9.06
N GLN A 129 -13.88 19.96 -10.27
CA GLN A 129 -13.83 18.51 -10.50
C GLN A 129 -12.68 18.11 -11.40
N VAL A 130 -12.22 16.88 -11.18
CA VAL A 130 -11.17 16.22 -11.94
C VAL A 130 -11.56 14.77 -12.19
N VAL A 131 -11.00 14.18 -13.24
CA VAL A 131 -11.11 12.72 -13.44
C VAL A 131 -10.04 12.00 -12.63
N ASN A 132 -8.77 12.37 -12.81
CA ASN A 132 -7.64 11.88 -12.04
C ASN A 132 -7.33 12.85 -10.89
N SER A 133 -7.23 12.36 -9.65
CA SER A 133 -6.96 13.20 -8.47
C SER A 133 -5.66 13.99 -8.58
N LYS A 134 -4.67 13.51 -9.36
CA LYS A 134 -3.41 14.21 -9.64
C LYS A 134 -3.60 15.53 -10.40
N MET A 135 -4.75 15.73 -11.05
CA MET A 135 -5.09 17.00 -11.70
C MET A 135 -5.66 18.03 -10.71
N MET A 136 -6.05 17.62 -9.50
CA MET A 136 -6.65 18.52 -8.50
C MET A 136 -5.72 19.70 -8.16
N PRO A 137 -4.39 19.51 -7.96
CA PRO A 137 -3.46 20.62 -7.78
C PRO A 137 -3.45 21.65 -8.90
N ILE A 138 -3.58 21.20 -10.15
CA ILE A 138 -3.63 22.08 -11.31
C ILE A 138 -4.97 22.82 -11.35
N ALA A 139 -6.07 22.10 -11.12
CA ALA A 139 -7.43 22.64 -11.16
C ALA A 139 -7.67 23.74 -10.11
N TYR A 140 -7.33 23.50 -8.84
CA TYR A 140 -7.55 24.50 -7.79
C TYR A 140 -6.58 25.68 -7.91
N GLN A 141 -5.34 25.45 -8.34
CA GLN A 141 -4.36 26.52 -8.53
C GLN A 141 -4.81 27.44 -9.67
N TRP A 142 -5.29 26.86 -10.77
CA TRP A 142 -5.90 27.60 -11.86
C TRP A 142 -7.11 28.42 -11.36
N PHE A 143 -8.00 27.84 -10.55
CA PHE A 143 -9.12 28.57 -9.96
C PHE A 143 -8.66 29.76 -9.10
N ILE A 144 -7.66 29.54 -8.25
CA ILE A 144 -7.05 30.60 -7.42
C ILE A 144 -6.53 31.75 -8.28
N GLU A 145 -5.78 31.42 -9.33
CA GLU A 145 -5.15 32.41 -10.20
C GLU A 145 -6.15 33.26 -10.97
N ASN A 146 -7.29 32.67 -11.34
CA ASN A 146 -8.30 33.32 -12.17
C ASN A 146 -9.38 34.07 -11.36
N PHE A 147 -9.70 33.63 -10.14
CA PHE A 147 -10.85 34.14 -9.38
C PHE A 147 -10.56 34.60 -7.95
N CYS A 148 -9.46 34.15 -7.34
CA CYS A 148 -9.24 34.39 -5.90
C CYS A 148 -8.16 35.43 -5.60
N ASN A 149 -7.67 36.18 -6.57
CA ASN A 149 -6.61 37.18 -6.36
C ASN A 149 -7.13 38.58 -5.99
N SER A 150 -8.39 38.89 -6.31
CA SER A 150 -9.03 40.16 -5.98
C SER A 150 -10.56 40.01 -5.99
N VAL A 151 -11.27 41.02 -5.46
CA VAL A 151 -12.75 41.08 -5.54
C VAL A 151 -13.19 41.21 -7.00
N GLU A 152 -12.43 41.94 -7.81
CA GLU A 152 -12.67 42.12 -9.24
C GLU A 152 -12.51 40.81 -10.02
N ASP A 153 -11.54 39.96 -9.66
CA ASP A 153 -11.36 38.65 -10.26
C ASP A 153 -12.53 37.73 -9.94
N TRP A 154 -12.99 37.72 -8.69
CA TRP A 154 -14.15 36.91 -8.30
C TRP A 154 -15.43 37.33 -9.03
N ALA A 155 -15.61 38.63 -9.27
CA ALA A 155 -16.77 39.14 -10.02
C ALA A 155 -16.86 38.62 -11.47
N LYS A 156 -15.79 38.02 -12.00
CA LYS A 156 -15.78 37.35 -13.32
C LYS A 156 -16.54 36.02 -13.29
N LEU A 157 -16.67 35.38 -12.13
CA LEU A 157 -17.39 34.11 -11.99
C LEU A 157 -18.91 34.36 -12.11
N LYS A 158 -19.56 33.72 -13.08
CA LYS A 158 -20.99 33.91 -13.41
C LYS A 158 -21.80 32.67 -13.01
N LYS A 159 -23.11 32.83 -12.80
CA LYS A 159 -24.00 31.72 -12.41
C LYS A 159 -24.02 30.52 -13.37
N ASN A 160 -23.65 30.73 -14.63
CA ASN A 160 -23.57 29.71 -15.68
C ASN A 160 -22.12 29.51 -16.16
N TYR A 161 -21.15 29.86 -15.33
CA TYR A 161 -19.74 29.72 -15.68
C TYR A 161 -19.40 28.25 -15.90
N GLU A 162 -18.67 27.96 -16.98
CA GLU A 162 -18.14 26.65 -17.27
C GLU A 162 -16.78 26.80 -17.96
N PHE A 163 -15.80 26.10 -17.42
CA PHE A 163 -14.48 25.98 -18.00
C PHE A 163 -14.06 24.53 -17.89
N ILE A 164 -13.75 23.92 -19.04
CA ILE A 164 -13.15 22.60 -19.12
C ILE A 164 -11.73 22.78 -19.65
N TYR A 165 -10.74 22.32 -18.89
CA TYR A 165 -9.37 22.22 -19.34
C TYR A 165 -9.15 20.88 -20.03
N GLN A 166 -8.55 20.92 -21.21
CA GLN A 166 -8.25 19.76 -22.05
C GLN A 166 -6.82 19.91 -22.58
N PRO A 167 -5.84 19.16 -22.05
CA PRO A 167 -4.50 19.18 -22.62
C PRO A 167 -4.48 18.43 -23.96
N GLU A 168 -3.63 18.89 -24.89
CA GLU A 168 -3.28 18.07 -26.05
C GLU A 168 -2.40 16.91 -25.58
N THR A 169 -2.89 15.68 -25.71
CA THR A 169 -2.14 14.46 -25.41
C THR A 169 -2.07 13.55 -26.63
N ALA A 170 -0.93 12.88 -26.78
CA ALA A 170 -0.79 11.85 -27.81
C ALA A 170 -1.54 10.60 -27.36
N SER A 171 -2.76 10.42 -27.90
CA SER A 171 -3.53 9.20 -27.66
C SER A 171 -2.81 7.99 -28.27
N LEU A 172 -2.77 6.90 -27.50
CA LEU A 172 -2.15 5.64 -27.93
C LEU A 172 -3.00 4.90 -28.97
N ASN A 173 -4.32 5.14 -29.02
CA ASN A 173 -5.27 4.47 -29.94
C ASN A 173 -5.16 2.93 -29.94
N ASN A 174 -4.90 2.34 -28.78
CA ASN A 174 -4.75 0.89 -28.65
C ASN A 174 -6.11 0.18 -28.67
N LEU A 175 -6.17 -0.93 -29.40
CA LEU A 175 -7.37 -1.74 -29.61
C LEU A 175 -7.14 -3.19 -29.17
N VAL A 176 -8.17 -3.79 -28.58
CA VAL A 176 -8.24 -5.24 -28.33
C VAL A 176 -9.49 -5.76 -29.04
N ALA A 177 -9.30 -6.74 -29.94
CA ALA A 177 -10.36 -7.28 -30.80
C ALA A 177 -11.16 -6.17 -31.54
N GLY A 178 -10.48 -5.08 -31.93
CA GLY A 178 -11.10 -3.93 -32.60
C GLY A 178 -11.87 -2.97 -31.69
N VAL A 179 -11.84 -3.15 -30.37
CA VAL A 179 -12.47 -2.27 -29.38
C VAL A 179 -11.41 -1.43 -28.69
N ASP A 180 -11.69 -0.14 -28.50
CA ASP A 180 -10.77 0.78 -27.83
C ASP A 180 -10.51 0.35 -26.39
N LEU A 181 -9.24 0.36 -26.00
CA LEU A 181 -8.78 -0.08 -24.69
C LEU A 181 -9.43 0.67 -23.53
N SER A 182 -9.89 1.91 -23.73
CA SER A 182 -10.62 2.69 -22.72
C SER A 182 -11.94 2.03 -22.26
N ASN A 183 -12.46 1.08 -23.03
CA ASN A 183 -13.65 0.30 -22.65
C ASN A 183 -13.31 -0.94 -21.79
N PHE A 184 -12.03 -1.26 -21.61
CA PHE A 184 -11.61 -2.47 -20.90
C PHE A 184 -11.44 -2.21 -19.41
N THR A 185 -11.86 -3.20 -18.61
CA THR A 185 -11.56 -3.28 -17.18
C THR A 185 -10.43 -4.29 -16.96
N ILE A 186 -9.41 -3.94 -16.19
CA ILE A 186 -8.37 -4.87 -15.74
C ILE A 186 -8.92 -5.67 -14.57
N VAL A 187 -8.92 -7.00 -14.67
CA VAL A 187 -9.44 -7.90 -13.63
C VAL A 187 -8.29 -8.68 -13.02
N LEU A 188 -8.14 -8.57 -11.70
CA LEU A 188 -7.20 -9.37 -10.92
C LEU A 188 -7.93 -10.49 -10.15
N PRO A 189 -7.27 -11.63 -9.92
CA PRO A 189 -7.78 -12.67 -9.03
C PRO A 189 -8.01 -12.15 -7.62
N ARG A 190 -8.99 -12.71 -6.90
CA ARG A 190 -9.28 -12.28 -5.52
C ARG A 190 -8.06 -12.37 -4.60
N LYS A 191 -7.15 -13.32 -4.80
CA LYS A 191 -6.01 -13.61 -3.90
C LYS A 191 -4.68 -13.39 -4.62
N THR A 192 -4.42 -12.15 -4.99
CA THR A 192 -3.35 -11.81 -5.93
C THR A 192 -2.03 -11.47 -5.25
N SER A 193 -0.91 -11.90 -5.86
CA SER A 193 0.45 -11.46 -5.48
C SER A 193 0.63 -9.95 -5.69
N MET A 194 1.33 -9.30 -4.78
CA MET A 194 1.67 -7.88 -4.93
C MET A 194 2.51 -7.59 -6.18
N LEU A 195 3.24 -8.56 -6.73
CA LEU A 195 3.95 -8.38 -8.01
C LEU A 195 2.97 -8.02 -9.14
N HIS A 196 1.79 -8.66 -9.19
CA HIS A 196 0.78 -8.35 -10.18
C HIS A 196 0.21 -6.94 -9.96
N GLY A 197 -0.09 -6.59 -8.71
CA GLY A 197 -0.58 -5.26 -8.35
C GLY A 197 0.41 -4.15 -8.74
N LEU A 198 1.70 -4.34 -8.49
CA LEU A 198 2.75 -3.37 -8.84
C LEU A 198 2.84 -3.14 -10.36
N ILE A 199 2.79 -4.20 -11.18
CA ILE A 199 2.90 -4.03 -12.63
C ILE A 199 1.60 -3.52 -13.26
N VAL A 200 0.44 -3.85 -12.69
CA VAL A 200 -0.85 -3.26 -13.11
C VAL A 200 -0.89 -1.77 -12.76
N ASP A 201 -0.43 -1.38 -11.57
CA ASP A 201 -0.29 0.03 -11.18
C ASP A 201 0.68 0.79 -12.11
N GLU A 202 1.82 0.19 -12.50
CA GLU A 202 2.70 0.78 -13.51
C GLU A 202 1.99 0.92 -14.88
N TYR A 203 1.26 -0.11 -15.30
CA TYR A 203 0.52 -0.11 -16.57
C TYR A 203 -0.53 1.01 -16.58
N ILE A 204 -1.38 1.10 -15.55
CA ILE A 204 -2.39 2.15 -15.42
C ILE A 204 -1.74 3.52 -15.37
N LYS A 205 -0.69 3.71 -14.55
CA LYS A 205 0.04 4.99 -14.48
C LYS A 205 0.63 5.43 -15.81
N TYR A 206 1.05 4.49 -16.65
CA TYR A 206 1.53 4.81 -17.98
C TYR A 206 0.36 5.28 -18.86
N TYR A 207 -0.77 4.57 -18.86
CA TYR A 207 -1.97 4.95 -19.60
C TYR A 207 -2.61 6.28 -19.13
N ASP A 208 -2.57 6.57 -17.83
CA ASP A 208 -2.97 7.86 -17.25
C ASP A 208 -2.23 9.04 -17.91
N GLN A 209 -0.93 8.88 -18.22
CA GLN A 209 -0.11 9.90 -18.88
C GLN A 209 -0.54 10.17 -20.33
N HIS A 210 -1.35 9.26 -20.89
CA HIS A 210 -1.92 9.34 -22.24
C HIS A 210 -3.45 9.52 -22.21
N ASP A 211 -3.97 10.09 -21.11
CA ASP A 211 -5.39 10.43 -20.88
C ASP A 211 -6.37 9.26 -20.72
N TYR A 212 -5.92 8.02 -20.70
CA TYR A 212 -6.81 6.87 -20.50
C TYR A 212 -7.30 6.77 -19.05
N ILE A 213 -8.50 6.24 -18.88
CA ILE A 213 -9.13 5.99 -17.58
C ILE A 213 -9.38 4.48 -17.47
N LEU A 214 -8.30 3.71 -17.28
CA LEU A 214 -8.42 2.27 -17.12
C LEU A 214 -9.01 1.94 -15.75
N LYS A 215 -9.99 1.04 -15.74
CA LYS A 215 -10.67 0.58 -14.53
C LYS A 215 -10.02 -0.70 -14.03
N GLU A 216 -10.08 -0.90 -12.73
CA GLU A 216 -9.72 -2.15 -12.07
C GLU A 216 -10.96 -2.81 -11.46
N ALA A 217 -10.98 -4.13 -11.47
CA ALA A 217 -11.96 -4.97 -10.81
C ALA A 217 -11.31 -6.25 -10.27
N GLU A 218 -12.01 -6.95 -9.41
CA GLU A 218 -11.64 -8.27 -8.90
C GLU A 218 -12.52 -9.35 -9.51
N ASP A 219 -12.08 -10.61 -9.44
CA ASP A 219 -12.87 -11.76 -9.91
C ASP A 219 -14.28 -11.86 -9.32
N MET A 220 -14.47 -11.34 -8.10
CA MET A 220 -15.78 -11.36 -7.43
C MET A 220 -16.76 -10.34 -8.01
N ASP A 221 -16.26 -9.33 -8.72
CA ASP A 221 -17.10 -8.32 -9.36
C ASP A 221 -17.79 -8.91 -10.60
N ALA A 222 -18.92 -8.30 -10.99
CA ALA A 222 -19.69 -8.76 -12.14
C ALA A 222 -18.85 -8.76 -13.42
N GLU A 223 -18.89 -9.88 -14.15
CA GLU A 223 -18.13 -10.04 -15.39
C GLU A 223 -18.54 -8.98 -16.43
N ALA A 224 -17.55 -8.23 -16.91
CA ALA A 224 -17.71 -7.27 -17.99
C ALA A 224 -17.44 -7.93 -19.36
N GLU A 225 -18.00 -7.32 -20.41
CA GLU A 225 -17.82 -7.78 -21.78
C GLU A 225 -16.36 -7.62 -22.27
N TYR A 226 -15.71 -6.53 -21.88
CA TYR A 226 -14.34 -6.17 -22.27
C TYR A 226 -13.44 -6.15 -21.04
N GLU A 227 -12.57 -7.16 -20.92
CA GLU A 227 -11.69 -7.32 -19.76
C GLU A 227 -10.25 -7.65 -20.17
N ILE A 228 -9.28 -7.14 -19.41
CA ILE A 228 -7.90 -7.59 -19.40
C ILE A 228 -7.72 -8.48 -18.17
N LEU A 229 -7.55 -9.78 -18.36
CA LEU A 229 -7.50 -10.77 -17.29
C LEU A 229 -6.05 -11.04 -16.86
N VAL A 230 -5.77 -10.89 -15.56
CA VAL A 230 -4.41 -11.00 -15.00
C VAL A 230 -4.23 -12.33 -14.29
N GLY A 231 -3.42 -13.24 -14.85
CA GLY A 231 -3.18 -14.54 -14.22
C GLY A 231 -4.44 -15.42 -14.18
N ASP A 232 -4.61 -16.18 -13.09
CA ASP A 232 -5.66 -17.18 -12.90
C ASP A 232 -7.00 -16.60 -12.45
N CYS A 233 -7.60 -15.74 -13.27
CA CYS A 233 -8.95 -15.23 -13.03
C CYS A 233 -10.03 -16.32 -13.13
N ASP A 234 -11.06 -16.24 -12.28
CA ASP A 234 -12.29 -17.04 -12.35
C ASP A 234 -13.21 -16.54 -13.50
N ARG A 235 -12.69 -16.61 -14.72
CA ARG A 235 -13.35 -16.24 -15.98
C ARG A 235 -13.10 -17.33 -16.99
N GLU A 236 -14.11 -17.71 -17.78
CA GLU A 236 -13.97 -18.80 -18.76
C GLU A 236 -12.84 -18.54 -19.77
N ALA A 237 -12.63 -17.29 -20.16
CA ALA A 237 -11.54 -16.89 -21.03
C ALA A 237 -10.15 -17.17 -20.42
N SER A 238 -9.95 -16.93 -19.12
CA SER A 238 -8.68 -17.22 -18.44
C SER A 238 -8.53 -18.72 -18.14
N LYS A 239 -9.59 -19.40 -17.70
CA LYS A 239 -9.59 -20.87 -17.48
C LYS A 239 -9.27 -21.67 -18.73
N GLY A 240 -9.70 -21.19 -19.89
CA GLY A 240 -9.40 -21.79 -21.19
C GLY A 240 -7.93 -21.64 -21.64
N VAL A 241 -7.09 -20.97 -20.85
CA VAL A 241 -5.67 -20.76 -21.13
C VAL A 241 -4.83 -21.40 -20.02
N THR A 242 -4.01 -22.38 -20.38
CA THR A 242 -3.08 -23.06 -19.46
C THR A 242 -1.65 -22.68 -19.78
N VAL A 243 -0.88 -22.37 -18.75
CA VAL A 243 0.54 -22.05 -18.85
C VAL A 243 1.26 -22.67 -17.66
N GLU A 244 2.45 -23.21 -17.86
CA GLU A 244 3.21 -23.90 -16.83
C GLU A 244 4.64 -23.36 -16.71
N GLY A 245 5.19 -23.46 -15.49
CA GLY A 245 6.55 -23.07 -15.18
C GLY A 245 6.82 -21.59 -15.48
N ASP A 246 7.99 -21.31 -16.04
CA ASP A 246 8.42 -19.94 -16.35
C ASP A 246 7.80 -19.37 -17.63
N ASN A 247 6.90 -20.10 -18.29
CA ASN A 247 6.28 -19.62 -19.52
C ASN A 247 5.19 -18.60 -19.22
N TYR A 248 4.92 -17.72 -20.19
CA TYR A 248 3.76 -16.84 -20.17
C TYR A 248 3.10 -16.73 -21.54
N VAL A 249 1.85 -16.28 -21.54
CA VAL A 249 1.07 -16.00 -22.72
C VAL A 249 0.30 -14.67 -22.58
N ILE A 250 0.25 -13.92 -23.66
CA ILE A 250 -0.64 -12.78 -23.87
C ILE A 250 -1.54 -13.17 -25.03
N LYS A 251 -2.85 -13.31 -24.80
CA LYS A 251 -3.76 -13.87 -25.80
C LYS A 251 -5.11 -13.18 -25.79
N VAL A 252 -5.61 -12.85 -26.98
CA VAL A 252 -7.01 -12.44 -27.14
C VAL A 252 -7.90 -13.69 -27.20
N VAL A 253 -8.89 -13.74 -26.32
CA VAL A 253 -9.93 -14.78 -26.27
C VAL A 253 -11.29 -14.10 -26.38
N GLY A 254 -11.85 -14.11 -27.59
CA GLY A 254 -13.07 -13.36 -27.89
C GLY A 254 -12.85 -11.86 -27.69
N LYS A 255 -13.56 -11.26 -26.74
CA LYS A 255 -13.50 -9.82 -26.43
C LYS A 255 -12.58 -9.47 -25.24
N LYS A 256 -11.77 -10.44 -24.78
CA LYS A 256 -10.91 -10.31 -23.60
C LYS A 256 -9.45 -10.52 -23.94
N LEU A 257 -8.56 -9.79 -23.26
CA LEU A 257 -7.12 -9.97 -23.33
C LEU A 257 -6.65 -10.74 -22.10
N VAL A 258 -6.20 -11.97 -22.26
CA VAL A 258 -5.67 -12.81 -21.18
C VAL A 258 -4.16 -12.63 -21.11
N VAL A 259 -3.65 -12.22 -19.94
CA VAL A 259 -2.22 -12.04 -19.67
C VAL A 259 -1.85 -12.95 -18.50
N LYS A 260 -1.22 -14.08 -18.78
CA LYS A 260 -1.09 -15.19 -17.83
C LYS A 260 0.28 -15.84 -17.88
N GLY A 261 0.91 -16.03 -16.73
CA GLY A 261 2.12 -16.83 -16.56
C GLY A 261 1.84 -18.15 -15.84
N GLY A 262 2.79 -19.08 -15.90
CA GLY A 262 2.75 -20.32 -15.11
C GLY A 262 3.09 -20.13 -13.62
N ASN A 263 3.53 -18.94 -13.23
CA ASN A 263 3.76 -18.50 -11.85
C ASN A 263 3.68 -16.95 -11.75
N HIS A 264 3.82 -16.39 -10.54
CA HIS A 264 3.75 -14.93 -10.32
C HIS A 264 4.81 -14.13 -11.08
N LEU A 265 6.05 -14.64 -11.17
CA LEU A 265 7.15 -13.98 -11.89
C LEU A 265 6.92 -13.97 -13.40
N ALA A 266 6.40 -15.08 -13.94
CA ALA A 266 6.03 -15.17 -15.34
C ALA A 266 4.83 -14.27 -15.69
N THR A 267 3.83 -14.16 -14.80
CA THR A 267 2.70 -13.25 -14.98
C THR A 267 3.14 -11.79 -14.93
N TRP A 268 4.01 -11.44 -13.97
CA TRP A 268 4.63 -10.12 -13.90
C TRP A 268 5.40 -9.79 -15.19
N ARG A 269 6.20 -10.75 -15.70
CA ARG A 269 6.95 -10.56 -16.95
C ARG A 269 6.05 -10.42 -18.17
N ALA A 270 4.93 -11.14 -18.22
CA ALA A 270 3.93 -11.03 -19.28
C ALA A 270 3.33 -9.62 -19.36
N PHE A 271 2.96 -9.06 -18.20
CA PHE A 271 2.49 -7.68 -18.13
C PHE A 271 3.57 -6.67 -18.51
N LYS A 272 4.81 -6.89 -18.06
CA LYS A 272 5.96 -6.08 -18.50
C LYS A 272 6.14 -6.13 -20.02
N ALA A 273 5.99 -7.31 -20.65
CA ALA A 273 6.06 -7.46 -22.11
C ALA A 273 4.95 -6.69 -22.82
N LEU A 274 3.72 -6.75 -22.28
CA LEU A 274 2.59 -5.98 -22.79
C LEU A 274 2.88 -4.46 -22.72
N LEU A 275 3.38 -3.98 -21.58
CA LEU A 275 3.75 -2.57 -21.41
C LEU A 275 4.91 -2.15 -22.32
N GLU A 276 5.90 -3.03 -22.53
CA GLU A 276 7.01 -2.82 -23.48
C GLU A 276 6.49 -2.69 -24.92
N GLU A 277 5.49 -3.50 -25.31
CA GLU A 277 4.83 -3.40 -26.61
C GLU A 277 4.15 -2.02 -26.78
N VAL A 278 3.40 -1.60 -25.77
CA VAL A 278 2.74 -0.28 -25.70
C VAL A 278 3.77 0.85 -25.84
N LYS A 279 4.82 0.86 -25.02
CA LYS A 279 5.89 1.86 -25.06
C LYS A 279 6.61 1.88 -26.42
N ALA A 280 6.82 0.73 -27.04
CA ALA A 280 7.43 0.63 -28.37
C ALA A 280 6.50 1.11 -29.51
N SER A 281 5.20 1.28 -29.24
CA SER A 281 4.23 1.84 -30.18
C SER A 281 4.09 3.36 -30.07
N GLU A 282 4.58 3.96 -28.98
CA GLU A 282 4.47 5.39 -28.72
C GLU A 282 5.08 6.22 -29.86
N GLY A 283 4.36 7.27 -30.28
CA GLY A 283 4.76 8.15 -31.38
C GLY A 283 4.52 7.61 -32.79
N LYS A 284 3.93 6.41 -32.95
CA LYS A 284 3.47 5.92 -34.25
C LYS A 284 2.10 6.50 -34.60
N GLU A 285 1.83 6.67 -35.91
CA GLU A 285 0.54 7.18 -36.40
C GLU A 285 -0.65 6.25 -36.09
N VAL A 286 -0.37 4.96 -35.87
CA VAL A 286 -1.38 3.94 -35.57
C VAL A 286 -0.97 3.22 -34.29
N GLY A 287 -1.92 3.10 -33.36
CA GLY A 287 -1.77 2.34 -32.12
C GLY A 287 -1.65 0.83 -32.34
N ILE A 288 -1.52 0.08 -31.25
CA ILE A 288 -1.50 -1.37 -31.29
C ILE A 288 -2.91 -1.90 -31.51
N ASN A 289 -3.05 -2.91 -32.36
CA ASN A 289 -4.29 -3.68 -32.45
C ASN A 289 -4.01 -5.14 -32.12
N TRP A 290 -4.30 -5.53 -30.89
CA TRP A 290 -4.35 -6.93 -30.47
C TRP A 290 -5.61 -7.56 -31.05
N ALA A 291 -5.52 -8.00 -32.31
CA ALA A 291 -6.66 -8.53 -33.06
C ALA A 291 -7.18 -9.86 -32.48
N ASP A 292 -8.36 -10.29 -32.92
CA ASP A 292 -8.87 -11.63 -32.61
C ASP A 292 -7.86 -12.70 -33.06
N GLY A 293 -7.62 -13.68 -32.18
CA GLY A 293 -6.57 -14.69 -32.37
C GLY A 293 -5.13 -14.21 -32.11
N TYR A 294 -4.92 -12.98 -31.64
CA TYR A 294 -3.60 -12.51 -31.19
C TYR A 294 -3.06 -13.40 -30.07
N VAL A 295 -1.81 -13.84 -30.22
CA VAL A 295 -1.09 -14.65 -29.22
C VAL A 295 0.39 -14.28 -29.24
N ILE A 296 0.92 -13.91 -28.10
CA ILE A 296 2.35 -13.95 -27.81
C ILE A 296 2.58 -15.00 -26.74
N ASN A 297 3.60 -15.83 -26.96
CA ASN A 297 4.16 -16.70 -25.94
C ASN A 297 5.56 -16.20 -25.62
N GLY A 298 5.93 -16.26 -24.34
CA GLY A 298 7.28 -15.95 -23.91
C GLY A 298 7.66 -16.73 -22.67
N LYS A 299 8.84 -16.39 -22.14
CA LYS A 299 9.39 -17.02 -20.95
C LYS A 299 9.99 -15.96 -20.04
N TYR A 300 9.77 -16.11 -18.74
CA TYR A 300 10.49 -15.39 -17.71
C TYR A 300 11.96 -15.83 -17.68
N ASP A 301 12.86 -14.84 -17.58
CA ASP A 301 14.30 -15.06 -17.41
C ASP A 301 14.77 -14.33 -16.16
N ALA A 302 15.25 -15.10 -15.18
CA ALA A 302 15.81 -14.60 -13.93
C ALA A 302 17.11 -13.79 -14.11
N ASN A 303 17.76 -13.88 -15.27
CA ASN A 303 18.98 -13.14 -15.58
C ASN A 303 18.72 -11.79 -16.26
N GLU A 304 17.47 -11.48 -16.61
CA GLU A 304 17.10 -10.19 -17.19
C GLU A 304 17.30 -9.08 -16.14
N LYS A 305 18.03 -8.02 -16.51
CA LYS A 305 18.24 -6.88 -15.59
C LYS A 305 16.92 -6.20 -15.24
N GLY A 306 16.79 -5.82 -13.98
CA GLY A 306 15.61 -5.22 -13.39
C GLY A 306 14.45 -6.20 -13.22
N THR A 307 14.65 -7.50 -13.43
CA THR A 307 13.63 -8.53 -13.21
C THR A 307 13.53 -8.86 -11.73
N PHE A 308 12.33 -9.20 -11.25
CA PHE A 308 12.20 -9.85 -9.95
C PHE A 308 12.66 -11.30 -10.04
N THR A 309 13.32 -11.80 -9.01
CA THR A 309 13.69 -13.21 -8.82
C THR A 309 13.14 -13.72 -7.50
N LEU A 310 12.82 -15.00 -7.40
CA LEU A 310 12.47 -15.63 -6.12
C LEU A 310 13.76 -15.95 -5.36
N ASN A 311 14.06 -15.18 -4.31
CA ASN A 311 15.33 -15.27 -3.59
C ASN A 311 15.24 -16.17 -2.36
N TRP A 312 14.08 -16.20 -1.70
CA TRP A 312 13.84 -17.06 -0.55
C TRP A 312 12.36 -17.44 -0.48
N ASN A 313 12.06 -18.65 -0.06
CA ASN A 313 10.70 -19.09 0.19
C ASN A 313 10.64 -20.24 1.19
N ASP A 314 9.43 -20.46 1.71
CA ASP A 314 9.01 -21.74 2.24
C ASP A 314 7.56 -22.02 1.82
N GLU A 315 7.34 -23.18 1.21
CA GLU A 315 6.02 -23.69 0.77
C GLU A 315 5.48 -24.73 1.76
N PHE A 316 6.20 -24.99 2.86
CA PHE A 316 5.82 -25.89 3.96
C PHE A 316 5.38 -27.33 3.59
N GLU A 317 5.69 -27.81 2.39
CA GLU A 317 5.48 -29.18 1.88
C GLU A 317 6.19 -30.31 2.66
N GLY A 318 6.92 -29.96 3.72
CA GLY A 318 7.63 -30.91 4.58
C GLY A 318 6.72 -31.58 5.61
N THR A 319 7.30 -32.52 6.38
CA THR A 319 6.64 -33.14 7.54
C THR A 319 7.03 -32.49 8.87
N THR A 320 8.01 -31.57 8.85
CA THR A 320 8.56 -30.90 10.03
C THR A 320 9.16 -29.56 9.62
N ILE A 321 9.05 -28.56 10.50
CA ILE A 321 9.63 -27.22 10.32
C ILE A 321 11.10 -27.30 9.88
N ASP A 322 11.44 -26.62 8.78
CA ASP A 322 12.81 -26.50 8.30
C ASP A 322 13.59 -25.49 9.16
N LEU A 323 14.46 -26.02 10.02
CA LEU A 323 15.26 -25.21 10.95
C LEU A 323 16.44 -24.50 10.29
N ASN A 324 16.69 -24.72 9.01
CA ASN A 324 17.61 -23.88 8.23
C ASN A 324 16.91 -22.61 7.75
N LYS A 325 15.58 -22.59 7.75
CA LYS A 325 14.76 -21.44 7.36
C LYS A 325 14.15 -20.72 8.54
N TRP A 326 13.82 -21.44 9.61
CA TRP A 326 13.12 -20.91 10.77
C TRP A 326 13.84 -21.18 12.09
N SER A 327 13.71 -20.26 13.02
CA SER A 327 14.38 -20.26 14.32
C SER A 327 13.52 -19.59 15.40
N ASP A 328 13.96 -19.71 16.65
CA ASP A 328 13.39 -18.99 17.79
C ASP A 328 13.64 -17.47 17.67
N TYR A 329 12.66 -16.65 18.04
CA TYR A 329 12.83 -15.21 18.17
C TYR A 329 13.42 -14.83 19.55
N ARG A 330 14.65 -14.30 19.55
CA ARG A 330 15.42 -13.72 20.69
C ARG A 330 15.66 -14.60 21.94
N SER A 331 14.83 -15.60 22.26
CA SER A 331 15.08 -16.59 23.33
C SER A 331 14.07 -17.75 23.32
N ALA A 332 14.60 -18.98 23.27
CA ALA A 332 13.85 -20.24 23.22
C ALA A 332 13.09 -20.58 24.53
N GLN A 333 12.05 -21.42 24.41
CA GLN A 333 11.34 -22.19 25.47
C GLN A 333 11.65 -21.81 26.93
N GLY A 334 10.72 -21.14 27.61
CA GLY A 334 10.86 -20.85 29.06
C GLY A 334 10.55 -19.43 29.46
N GLU A 335 10.50 -18.50 28.51
CA GLU A 335 10.10 -17.14 28.77
C GLU A 335 8.61 -17.06 29.12
N THR A 336 8.33 -16.30 30.18
CA THR A 336 6.96 -16.02 30.60
C THR A 336 6.77 -14.54 30.85
N THR A 337 5.73 -13.96 30.27
CA THR A 337 5.21 -12.64 30.63
C THR A 337 3.91 -12.78 31.43
N ALA A 338 3.43 -11.68 32.02
CA ALA A 338 2.13 -11.68 32.68
C ALA A 338 1.01 -11.84 31.63
N SER A 339 -0.05 -12.58 31.94
CA SER A 339 -1.26 -12.60 31.11
C SER A 339 -2.24 -11.49 31.51
N CYS A 340 -3.21 -11.16 30.64
CA CYS A 340 -4.28 -10.21 30.93
C CYS A 340 -5.21 -10.66 32.08
N LEU A 341 -5.14 -11.93 32.49
CA LEU A 341 -5.93 -12.51 33.58
C LEU A 341 -5.14 -12.69 34.88
N GLY A 342 -3.92 -12.15 34.96
CA GLY A 342 -3.06 -12.21 36.15
C GLY A 342 -2.26 -13.50 36.31
N GLY A 343 -2.23 -14.35 35.28
CA GLY A 343 -1.41 -15.55 35.20
C GLY A 343 -0.16 -15.34 34.34
N LYS A 344 0.28 -16.39 33.66
CA LYS A 344 1.48 -16.44 32.83
C LYS A 344 1.17 -16.70 31.37
N PHE A 345 2.01 -16.14 30.51
CA PHE A 345 1.98 -16.28 29.07
C PHE A 345 3.27 -16.97 28.63
N TYR A 346 3.19 -18.24 28.22
CA TYR A 346 4.33 -19.10 27.92
C TYR A 346 4.64 -19.14 26.43
N HIS A 347 5.87 -18.82 26.03
CA HIS A 347 6.31 -18.94 24.64
C HIS A 347 6.77 -20.37 24.33
N VAL A 348 6.36 -20.91 23.17
CA VAL A 348 6.98 -22.14 22.63
C VAL A 348 8.25 -21.84 21.84
N ASN A 349 9.13 -22.83 21.74
CA ASN A 349 10.20 -22.80 20.74
C ASN A 349 9.66 -23.09 19.33
N VAL A 350 10.51 -22.94 18.31
CA VAL A 350 10.25 -23.21 16.89
C VAL A 350 9.81 -24.66 16.61
N ARG A 351 10.04 -25.59 17.54
CA ARG A 351 9.55 -26.98 17.47
C ARG A 351 8.17 -27.17 18.11
N GLY A 352 7.52 -26.08 18.53
CA GLY A 352 6.21 -26.10 19.15
C GLY A 352 6.20 -26.61 20.60
N GLU A 353 7.33 -26.57 21.31
CA GLU A 353 7.45 -27.05 22.69
C GLU A 353 7.43 -25.90 23.72
N SER A 354 6.52 -26.00 24.70
CA SER A 354 6.39 -25.06 25.81
C SER A 354 7.17 -25.50 27.05
N ALA A 355 7.55 -24.55 27.90
CA ALA A 355 8.04 -24.81 29.26
C ALA A 355 6.92 -25.05 30.29
N TYR A 356 5.65 -24.93 29.89
CA TYR A 356 4.51 -25.25 30.74
C TYR A 356 4.60 -26.72 31.23
N THR A 357 4.39 -26.92 32.54
CA THR A 357 4.62 -28.22 33.19
C THR A 357 3.38 -29.12 33.22
N GLY A 358 2.23 -28.65 32.73
CA GLY A 358 1.02 -29.47 32.58
C GLY A 358 1.08 -30.43 31.37
N SER A 359 0.01 -31.21 31.17
CA SER A 359 -0.08 -32.22 30.09
C SER A 359 -0.09 -31.64 28.68
N ASP A 360 -0.44 -30.36 28.54
CA ASP A 360 -0.87 -29.77 27.27
C ASP A 360 0.21 -28.87 26.61
N LYS A 361 1.48 -29.29 26.67
CA LYS A 361 2.66 -28.43 26.40
C LYS A 361 3.28 -28.52 24.99
N LYS A 362 2.69 -29.24 24.04
CA LYS A 362 3.28 -29.50 22.70
C LYS A 362 2.30 -29.22 21.56
N GLY A 363 2.86 -28.98 20.38
CA GLY A 363 2.13 -29.00 19.10
C GLY A 363 1.48 -27.66 18.73
N LEU A 364 2.13 -26.54 19.07
CA LEU A 364 1.65 -25.21 18.67
C LEU A 364 2.41 -24.63 17.48
N ILE A 365 3.50 -25.25 17.05
CA ILE A 365 4.17 -24.93 15.78
C ILE A 365 4.48 -26.26 15.10
N TYR A 366 3.87 -26.51 13.95
CA TYR A 366 4.04 -27.75 13.20
C TYR A 366 3.67 -27.55 11.73
N GLN A 367 4.02 -28.53 10.89
CA GLN A 367 3.55 -28.60 9.51
C GLN A 367 2.41 -29.61 9.41
N ALA A 368 1.36 -29.23 8.70
CA ALA A 368 0.25 -30.11 8.36
C ALA A 368 -0.33 -29.69 7.01
N ASP A 369 -0.61 -30.67 6.15
CA ASP A 369 -1.32 -30.46 4.88
C ASP A 369 -0.70 -29.41 3.95
N GLY A 370 0.64 -29.31 3.92
CA GLY A 370 1.37 -28.33 3.11
C GLY A 370 1.46 -26.94 3.76
N GLU A 371 1.07 -26.80 5.02
CA GLU A 371 0.98 -25.51 5.70
C GLU A 371 1.81 -25.48 6.98
N LEU A 372 2.30 -24.29 7.34
CA LEU A 372 2.75 -23.98 8.68
C LEU A 372 1.54 -23.63 9.56
N VAL A 373 1.38 -24.36 10.66
CA VAL A 373 0.39 -24.09 11.69
C VAL A 373 1.04 -23.45 12.90
N CYS A 374 0.56 -22.27 13.29
CA CYS A 374 0.96 -21.56 14.50
C CYS A 374 -0.26 -21.38 15.41
N GLY A 375 -0.26 -22.10 16.53
CA GLY A 375 -1.36 -22.14 17.50
C GLY A 375 -1.11 -21.33 18.76
N THR A 376 -2.19 -21.04 19.48
CA THR A 376 -2.20 -20.47 20.82
C THR A 376 -3.28 -21.15 21.66
N LYS A 377 -3.00 -21.34 22.96
CA LYS A 377 -3.86 -22.13 23.85
C LYS A 377 -4.02 -21.51 25.22
N ARG A 378 -5.25 -21.45 25.73
CA ARG A 378 -5.51 -21.25 27.17
C ARG A 378 -5.38 -22.59 27.89
N VAL A 379 -4.50 -22.67 28.89
CA VAL A 379 -4.20 -23.94 29.58
C VAL A 379 -4.80 -24.05 30.97
N ASN A 380 -5.24 -22.93 31.55
CA ASN A 380 -6.08 -22.88 32.75
C ASN A 380 -6.82 -21.54 32.83
N ASP A 381 -7.41 -21.22 33.98
CA ASP A 381 -8.21 -20.01 34.17
C ASP A 381 -7.46 -18.69 33.92
N ILE A 382 -6.13 -18.70 34.01
CA ILE A 382 -5.29 -17.50 33.98
C ILE A 382 -4.07 -17.60 33.06
N ASP A 383 -3.68 -18.79 32.62
CA ASP A 383 -2.45 -19.03 31.85
C ASP A 383 -2.70 -19.35 30.37
N PHE A 384 -1.77 -18.92 29.51
CA PHE A 384 -1.81 -19.08 28.05
C PHE A 384 -0.47 -19.55 27.50
N ILE A 385 -0.48 -20.31 26.39
CA ILE A 385 0.70 -20.68 25.62
C ILE A 385 0.57 -20.08 24.22
N THR A 386 1.61 -19.41 23.72
CA THR A 386 1.64 -18.74 22.40
C THR A 386 2.71 -19.33 21.49
N SER A 387 2.53 -19.18 20.17
CA SER A 387 3.54 -19.48 19.16
C SER A 387 4.17 -18.24 18.57
N GLN A 388 5.48 -18.33 18.34
CA GLN A 388 6.24 -17.36 17.57
C GLN A 388 7.35 -18.09 16.82
N ILE A 389 7.52 -17.75 15.55
CA ILE A 389 8.54 -18.30 14.67
C ILE A 389 9.21 -17.15 13.92
N SER A 390 10.52 -17.27 13.65
CA SER A 390 11.27 -16.17 13.06
C SER A 390 12.41 -16.62 12.17
N THR A 391 12.80 -15.76 11.24
CA THR A 391 14.03 -15.93 10.47
C THR A 391 15.27 -15.31 11.13
N TYR A 392 15.17 -14.86 12.39
CA TYR A 392 16.22 -14.10 13.09
C TYR A 392 17.63 -14.67 12.94
N TRP A 393 17.78 -15.98 13.05
CA TRP A 393 19.08 -16.66 12.92
C TRP A 393 19.35 -17.26 11.55
N THR A 394 18.37 -17.26 10.64
CA THR A 394 18.39 -18.08 9.42
C THR A 394 18.35 -17.24 8.16
N MET A 395 17.67 -16.09 8.16
CA MET A 395 17.55 -15.19 7.03
C MET A 395 17.31 -13.74 7.47
N THR A 396 18.14 -12.84 6.94
CA THR A 396 17.90 -11.39 6.95
C THR A 396 17.90 -10.86 5.53
N TRP A 397 17.06 -9.89 5.22
CA TRP A 397 16.96 -9.30 3.88
C TRP A 397 16.87 -7.79 3.93
N LYS A 398 17.18 -7.17 2.80
CA LYS A 398 16.98 -5.76 2.51
C LYS A 398 16.37 -5.64 1.13
N TYR A 399 15.27 -4.89 1.06
CA TYR A 399 14.46 -4.64 -0.14
C TYR A 399 13.89 -5.92 -0.78
N GLY A 400 12.84 -5.72 -1.57
CA GLY A 400 12.10 -6.78 -2.25
C GLY A 400 10.59 -6.72 -1.97
N CYS A 401 9.89 -7.69 -2.54
CA CYS A 401 8.47 -7.94 -2.32
C CYS A 401 8.32 -9.25 -1.55
N MET A 402 7.62 -9.24 -0.42
CA MET A 402 7.29 -10.45 0.33
C MET A 402 5.78 -10.69 0.23
N ASP A 403 5.41 -11.91 -0.14
CA ASP A 403 4.05 -12.41 -0.12
C ASP A 403 3.93 -13.49 0.97
N ILE A 404 2.94 -13.34 1.85
CA ILE A 404 2.56 -14.32 2.88
C ILE A 404 1.12 -14.75 2.57
N TYR A 405 0.95 -15.97 2.09
CA TYR A 405 -0.38 -16.52 1.82
C TYR A 405 -0.85 -17.29 3.05
N SER A 406 -1.87 -16.75 3.73
CA SER A 406 -2.23 -17.26 5.06
C SER A 406 -3.69 -17.04 5.41
N LYS A 407 -4.17 -17.86 6.35
CA LYS A 407 -5.45 -17.73 7.03
C LYS A 407 -5.20 -17.33 8.48
N LEU A 408 -5.73 -16.18 8.89
CA LEU A 408 -5.49 -15.61 10.22
C LEU A 408 -6.25 -16.37 11.30
N ALA A 409 -5.77 -16.26 12.55
CA ALA A 409 -6.51 -16.79 13.68
C ALA A 409 -7.80 -15.98 13.92
N PRO A 410 -8.94 -16.63 14.22
CA PRO A 410 -10.14 -15.92 14.62
C PRO A 410 -10.00 -15.32 16.02
N SER A 411 -10.76 -14.26 16.29
CA SER A 411 -10.85 -13.63 17.61
C SER A 411 -11.34 -14.64 18.66
N PRO A 412 -10.84 -14.62 19.91
CA PRO A 412 -9.96 -13.63 20.54
C PRO A 412 -8.46 -13.80 20.28
N ALA A 413 -8.04 -14.82 19.54
CA ALA A 413 -6.65 -14.90 19.11
C ALA A 413 -6.35 -13.88 18.01
N TYR A 414 -5.07 -13.60 17.83
CA TYR A 414 -4.59 -12.69 16.82
C TYR A 414 -3.30 -13.20 16.21
N THR A 415 -3.16 -12.90 14.92
CA THR A 415 -1.96 -13.17 14.13
C THR A 415 -1.15 -11.89 14.00
N THR A 416 0.18 -12.00 14.01
CA THR A 416 1.03 -10.89 13.60
C THR A 416 2.11 -11.34 12.63
N TYR A 417 2.37 -10.47 11.64
CA TYR A 417 3.50 -10.53 10.73
C TYR A 417 4.26 -9.22 10.84
N TRP A 418 5.52 -9.29 11.22
CA TRP A 418 6.33 -8.12 11.39
C TRP A 418 7.79 -8.45 11.11
N ALA A 419 8.54 -7.44 10.71
CA ALA A 419 9.96 -7.53 10.46
C ALA A 419 10.70 -6.58 11.40
N ASN A 420 11.90 -6.96 11.84
CA ASN A 420 12.67 -6.11 12.75
C ASN A 420 14.14 -6.08 12.33
N GLY A 421 14.81 -4.98 12.62
CA GLY A 421 16.19 -4.73 12.22
C GLY A 421 17.16 -5.72 12.84
N SER A 422 18.00 -6.31 12.00
CA SER A 422 18.99 -7.28 12.41
C SER A 422 20.16 -6.62 13.15
N THR A 423 20.63 -7.28 14.22
CA THR A 423 21.88 -6.92 14.90
C THR A 423 23.13 -7.09 14.03
N THR A 424 23.04 -7.86 12.93
CA THR A 424 24.14 -7.97 11.94
C THR A 424 24.32 -6.67 11.14
N GLY A 425 23.23 -5.93 10.90
CA GLY A 425 23.28 -4.60 10.29
C GLY A 425 23.89 -3.53 11.20
N THR A 426 23.72 -3.66 12.52
CA THR A 426 24.31 -2.71 13.48
C THR A 426 25.83 -2.78 13.56
N LYS A 427 26.47 -3.95 13.38
CA LYS A 427 27.95 -4.02 13.41
C LYS A 427 28.56 -3.36 12.17
N ASP A 428 27.99 -3.62 10.98
CA ASP A 428 28.43 -2.98 9.74
C ASP A 428 28.11 -1.47 9.73
N PHE A 429 27.02 -1.04 10.37
CA PHE A 429 26.71 0.38 10.63
C PHE A 429 27.74 1.02 11.58
N MET A 430 28.14 0.33 12.65
CA MET A 430 29.14 0.79 13.61
C MET A 430 30.56 0.88 12.99
N ASP A 431 30.92 -0.05 12.11
CA ASP A 431 32.22 -0.06 11.42
C ASP A 431 32.29 0.98 10.29
N ARG A 432 31.21 1.20 9.53
CA ARG A 432 31.17 2.16 8.39
C ARG A 432 31.22 3.64 8.80
N PHE A 433 30.90 3.98 10.06
CA PHE A 433 31.02 5.34 10.59
C PHE A 433 32.29 5.56 11.44
N GLY A 434 33.34 4.77 11.19
CA GLY A 434 34.71 5.12 11.57
C GLY A 434 35.04 4.91 13.04
N GLY A 435 34.46 3.91 13.69
CA GLY A 435 34.84 3.50 15.06
C GLY A 435 34.68 4.60 16.11
N LYS A 436 33.91 5.65 15.81
CA LYS A 436 33.49 6.62 16.82
C LYS A 436 32.22 6.08 17.45
N GLU A 437 32.26 5.93 18.77
CA GLU A 437 31.14 5.59 19.65
C GLU A 437 29.83 6.16 19.08
N VAL A 438 29.02 5.31 18.46
CA VAL A 438 27.66 5.69 18.12
C VAL A 438 26.86 5.47 19.40
N ASP A 439 26.59 6.55 20.12
CA ASP A 439 25.85 6.56 21.39
C ASP A 439 24.43 5.97 21.30
N ARG A 440 23.97 5.50 20.13
CA ARG A 440 22.62 4.95 19.90
C ARG A 440 22.59 3.85 18.83
N VAL A 441 22.10 2.66 19.20
CA VAL A 441 21.65 1.64 18.26
C VAL A 441 20.26 2.02 17.79
N CYS A 442 20.07 2.14 16.47
CA CYS A 442 18.77 2.37 15.86
C CYS A 442 18.39 1.19 14.98
N MET A 443 17.12 0.77 15.04
CA MET A 443 16.57 -0.27 14.16
C MET A 443 15.16 0.10 13.71
N THR A 444 14.80 -0.41 12.54
CA THR A 444 13.45 -0.33 12.00
C THR A 444 12.69 -1.59 12.35
N GLU A 445 11.45 -1.41 12.75
CA GLU A 445 10.45 -2.47 12.79
C GLU A 445 9.37 -2.14 11.75
N ILE A 446 8.94 -3.13 10.99
CA ILE A 446 7.94 -3.02 9.94
C ILE A 446 6.82 -3.97 10.33
N ASP A 447 5.69 -3.41 10.72
CA ASP A 447 4.49 -4.19 10.96
C ASP A 447 3.81 -4.40 9.62
N ILE A 448 3.94 -5.62 9.10
CA ILE A 448 3.30 -6.04 7.85
C ILE A 448 1.81 -6.18 8.13
N LEU A 449 1.47 -6.85 9.23
CA LEU A 449 0.11 -7.05 9.73
C LEU A 449 0.15 -7.23 11.25
N GLU A 450 -0.50 -6.35 12.01
CA GLU A 450 -0.53 -6.44 13.48
C GLU A 450 -1.92 -6.09 14.04
N ASN A 451 -2.39 -6.80 15.07
CA ASN A 451 -3.71 -6.55 15.67
C ASN A 451 -3.64 -5.60 16.88
N TYR A 452 -4.14 -4.37 16.73
CA TYR A 452 -4.11 -3.36 17.81
C TYR A 452 -5.40 -3.33 18.68
N SER A 453 -5.78 -4.49 19.20
CA SER A 453 -6.81 -4.64 20.26
C SER A 453 -8.28 -4.51 19.83
N ARG A 454 -8.59 -4.76 18.56
CA ARG A 454 -9.97 -4.85 18.07
C ARG A 454 -10.20 -6.16 17.31
N PRO A 455 -11.38 -6.79 17.45
CA PRO A 455 -11.73 -7.94 16.63
C PRO A 455 -11.69 -7.54 15.15
N HIS A 456 -10.99 -8.32 14.33
CA HIS A 456 -10.95 -8.19 12.87
C HIS A 456 -10.28 -6.93 12.31
N GLU A 457 -9.72 -6.03 13.13
CA GLU A 457 -8.93 -4.89 12.63
C GLU A 457 -7.43 -5.18 12.75
N TYR A 458 -6.72 -5.05 11.63
CA TYR A 458 -5.27 -5.18 11.57
C TYR A 458 -4.68 -3.88 11.03
N GLY A 459 -3.52 -3.50 11.56
CA GLY A 459 -2.77 -2.32 11.14
C GLY A 459 -1.43 -2.67 10.54
N SER A 460 -0.94 -1.75 9.73
CA SER A 460 0.39 -1.75 9.14
C SER A 460 1.06 -0.41 9.43
N THR A 461 2.33 -0.46 9.80
CA THR A 461 3.07 0.71 10.27
C THR A 461 4.56 0.44 10.26
N VAL A 462 5.34 1.50 10.45
CA VAL A 462 6.78 1.40 10.63
C VAL A 462 7.13 2.04 11.96
N HIS A 463 8.05 1.39 12.63
CA HIS A 463 8.52 1.70 13.96
C HIS A 463 10.00 2.02 13.91
N TRP A 464 10.39 2.99 14.74
CA TRP A 464 11.77 3.31 14.99
C TRP A 464 12.09 3.04 16.46
N TRP A 465 13.03 2.14 16.65
CA TRP A 465 13.63 1.85 17.94
C TRP A 465 14.98 2.55 18.05
N TRP A 466 15.27 3.12 19.22
CA TRP A 466 16.59 3.58 19.57
C TRP A 466 16.95 3.11 20.98
N GLY A 467 18.23 2.86 21.21
CA GLY A 467 18.75 2.57 22.54
C GLY A 467 20.17 3.04 22.68
N ALA A 468 20.52 3.68 23.80
CA ALA A 468 21.91 4.02 24.02
C ALA A 468 22.70 2.77 24.40
N VAL A 469 23.96 2.74 23.99
CA VAL A 469 24.93 1.72 24.40
C VAL A 469 25.93 2.38 25.33
N ASN A 470 26.27 1.72 26.43
CA ASN A 470 27.38 2.09 27.27
C ASN A 470 28.69 1.93 26.47
N ALA A 471 29.77 2.58 26.93
CA ALA A 471 31.09 2.48 26.30
C ALA A 471 31.66 1.05 26.21
N ASP A 472 31.11 0.10 26.99
CA ASP A 472 31.45 -1.33 26.95
C ASP A 472 30.57 -2.14 25.97
N GLY A 473 29.70 -1.48 25.19
CA GLY A 473 28.79 -2.09 24.24
C GLY A 473 27.52 -2.68 24.85
N THR A 474 27.30 -2.57 26.17
CA THR A 474 26.08 -3.05 26.82
C THR A 474 24.93 -2.04 26.67
N PRO A 475 23.65 -2.46 26.59
CA PRO A 475 22.53 -1.52 26.53
C PRO A 475 22.45 -0.63 27.77
N ALA A 476 22.38 0.69 27.58
CA ALA A 476 22.21 1.64 28.67
C ALA A 476 20.74 1.64 29.15
N VAL A 477 20.53 1.13 30.36
CA VAL A 477 19.20 1.00 30.98
C VAL A 477 18.52 2.37 31.09
N GLY A 478 17.27 2.48 30.63
CA GLY A 478 16.45 3.71 30.73
C GLY A 478 16.68 4.74 29.61
N THR A 479 17.49 4.43 28.60
CA THR A 479 17.73 5.32 27.43
C THR A 479 17.06 4.83 26.14
N ASN A 480 16.47 3.64 26.19
CA ASN A 480 15.78 3.03 25.07
C ASN A 480 14.45 3.73 24.84
N GLY A 481 14.12 3.96 23.59
CA GLY A 481 12.81 4.42 23.20
C GLY A 481 12.35 3.78 21.91
N HIS A 482 11.05 3.93 21.72
CA HIS A 482 10.31 3.30 20.66
C HIS A 482 9.25 4.30 20.22
N LYS A 483 9.13 4.49 18.91
CA LYS A 483 8.14 5.39 18.34
C LYS A 483 7.67 4.86 17.00
N GLY A 484 6.36 4.67 16.86
CA GLY A 484 5.74 4.53 15.55
C GLY A 484 5.77 5.87 14.81
N LEU A 485 5.74 5.85 13.49
CA LEU A 485 5.81 7.08 12.70
C LEU A 485 4.65 8.07 12.98
N GLY A 486 3.53 7.62 13.57
CA GLY A 486 2.40 8.46 14.01
C GLY A 486 2.64 9.35 15.25
N GLY A 487 3.77 9.25 15.94
CA GLY A 487 4.03 10.03 17.17
C GLY A 487 3.93 9.24 18.48
N ASN A 488 3.89 9.94 19.61
CA ASN A 488 3.52 9.37 20.93
C ASN A 488 2.00 9.15 21.07
N ALA A 489 1.23 9.53 20.06
CA ALA A 489 -0.21 9.33 20.04
C ALA A 489 -0.47 7.87 19.64
N ILE A 490 -1.06 7.13 20.56
CA ILE A 490 -1.76 5.87 20.31
C ILE A 490 -2.47 5.97 18.95
N PHE A 491 -2.12 5.04 18.06
CA PHE A 491 -2.67 4.77 16.74
C PHE A 491 -3.99 5.49 16.43
N LYS A 492 -3.91 6.70 15.85
CA LYS A 492 -5.10 7.38 15.32
C LYS A 492 -5.33 6.89 13.89
N ARG A 493 -6.46 6.22 13.67
CA ARG A 493 -7.00 5.87 12.35
C ARG A 493 -6.93 7.11 11.43
N GLY A 494 -6.38 6.95 10.22
CA GLY A 494 -6.31 8.02 9.23
C GLY A 494 -5.20 9.06 9.47
N THR A 495 -4.14 8.74 10.20
CA THR A 495 -2.90 9.53 10.13
C THR A 495 -2.03 9.04 8.98
N GLU A 496 -1.26 9.94 8.36
CA GLU A 496 -0.41 9.68 7.18
C GLU A 496 0.61 8.55 7.38
N ASN A 497 0.81 8.07 8.62
CA ASN A 497 1.91 7.22 9.04
C ASN A 497 1.49 5.86 9.63
N SER A 498 0.20 5.53 9.66
CA SER A 498 -0.31 4.21 10.05
C SER A 498 -1.62 3.94 9.33
N ALA A 499 -1.67 2.86 8.56
CA ALA A 499 -2.90 2.44 7.88
C ALA A 499 -3.50 1.23 8.58
N TYR A 500 -4.83 1.18 8.60
CA TYR A 500 -5.56 0.00 9.00
C TYR A 500 -6.05 -0.70 7.76
N LEU A 501 -5.92 -2.02 7.74
CA LEU A 501 -6.59 -2.87 6.78
C LEU A 501 -8.10 -2.72 6.99
N GLU A 502 -8.79 -2.15 6.01
CA GLU A 502 -10.24 -2.13 5.98
C GLU A 502 -10.74 -3.32 5.16
N TYR A 503 -11.12 -4.39 5.87
CA TYR A 503 -11.74 -5.54 5.26
C TYR A 503 -13.23 -5.28 5.01
N ASN A 504 -13.66 -5.37 3.75
CA ASN A 504 -15.05 -5.16 3.37
C ASN A 504 -15.85 -6.46 3.51
N GLN A 505 -16.29 -6.77 4.73
CA GLN A 505 -17.11 -7.94 5.03
C GLN A 505 -18.41 -7.97 4.20
N GLU A 506 -19.02 -6.82 3.90
CA GLU A 506 -20.25 -6.78 3.09
C GLU A 506 -20.00 -7.21 1.64
N LYS A 507 -18.84 -6.83 1.08
CA LYS A 507 -18.43 -7.26 -0.27
C LYS A 507 -18.12 -8.75 -0.31
N TYR A 508 -17.40 -9.27 0.68
CA TYR A 508 -16.86 -10.63 0.62
C TYR A 508 -17.77 -11.70 1.24
N GLY A 509 -18.67 -11.31 2.14
CA GLY A 509 -19.66 -12.22 2.77
C GLY A 509 -19.10 -13.10 3.91
N ASP A 510 -17.82 -12.98 4.21
CA ASP A 510 -17.05 -13.71 5.23
C ASP A 510 -16.31 -12.72 6.16
N LEU A 511 -15.70 -13.22 7.24
CA LEU A 511 -14.76 -12.45 8.04
C LEU A 511 -13.33 -12.70 7.53
N LEU A 512 -12.44 -11.72 7.72
CA LEU A 512 -11.02 -11.84 7.35
C LEU A 512 -10.30 -13.15 7.80
N PRO A 513 -10.54 -13.73 9.00
CA PRO A 513 -9.93 -14.99 9.40
C PRO A 513 -10.64 -16.25 8.86
N ASP A 514 -11.73 -16.13 8.09
CA ASP A 514 -12.48 -17.29 7.59
C ASP A 514 -11.82 -17.92 6.35
N ASP A 515 -11.02 -17.17 5.60
CA ASP A 515 -10.39 -17.61 4.36
C ASP A 515 -8.89 -17.23 4.31
N TYR A 516 -8.17 -17.84 3.36
CA TYR A 516 -6.80 -17.47 3.02
C TYR A 516 -6.78 -16.20 2.20
N HIS A 517 -5.85 -15.31 2.54
CA HIS A 517 -5.60 -14.07 1.83
C HIS A 517 -4.10 -13.85 1.62
N MET A 518 -3.77 -13.01 0.64
CA MET A 518 -2.41 -12.55 0.40
C MET A 518 -2.10 -11.32 1.24
N TYR A 519 -1.15 -11.43 2.16
CA TYR A 519 -0.60 -10.30 2.90
C TYR A 519 0.79 -10.01 2.36
N SER A 520 0.96 -8.82 1.79
CA SER A 520 2.19 -8.49 1.09
C SER A 520 2.76 -7.16 1.53
N PHE A 521 4.08 -7.06 1.44
CA PHE A 521 4.72 -5.75 1.46
C PHE A 521 5.85 -5.68 0.43
N TYR A 522 6.04 -4.50 -0.13
CA TYR A 522 7.14 -4.15 -1.01
C TYR A 522 7.99 -3.09 -0.34
N TRP A 523 9.30 -3.22 -0.47
CA TRP A 523 10.25 -2.29 0.11
C TRP A 523 11.40 -2.07 -0.88
N ASP A 524 11.65 -0.82 -1.22
CA ASP A 524 12.81 -0.40 -2.02
C ASP A 524 13.58 0.72 -1.30
N ASP A 525 14.49 1.39 -2.00
CA ASP A 525 15.34 2.46 -1.47
C ASP A 525 14.63 3.80 -1.22
N LYS A 526 13.32 3.87 -1.48
CA LYS A 526 12.50 5.07 -1.33
C LYS A 526 11.28 4.86 -0.45
N CYS A 527 10.62 3.73 -0.59
CA CYS A 527 9.31 3.50 0.01
C CYS A 527 9.13 2.09 0.57
N ILE A 528 8.12 1.98 1.43
CA ILE A 528 7.52 0.71 1.84
C ILE A 528 6.04 0.79 1.45
N LYS A 529 5.52 -0.25 0.81
CA LYS A 529 4.12 -0.37 0.42
C LYS A 529 3.54 -1.64 1.02
N TRP A 530 2.30 -1.60 1.47
CA TRP A 530 1.56 -2.76 1.95
C TRP A 530 0.40 -3.02 1.02
N ALA A 531 0.21 -4.29 0.72
CA ALA A 531 -0.89 -4.75 -0.11
C ALA A 531 -1.63 -5.90 0.56
N PHE A 532 -2.94 -5.91 0.31
CA PHE A 532 -3.82 -6.99 0.67
C PHE A 532 -4.44 -7.51 -0.62
N ASP A 533 -4.30 -8.80 -0.87
CA ASP A 533 -4.80 -9.43 -2.09
C ASP A 533 -4.33 -8.71 -3.38
N GLY A 534 -3.08 -8.24 -3.35
CA GLY A 534 -2.42 -7.55 -4.47
C GLY A 534 -2.72 -6.05 -4.55
N LYS A 535 -3.72 -5.55 -3.81
CA LYS A 535 -4.09 -4.14 -3.81
C LYS A 535 -3.34 -3.35 -2.75
N VAL A 536 -2.58 -2.34 -3.16
CA VAL A 536 -1.87 -1.45 -2.25
C VAL A 536 -2.88 -0.61 -1.47
N PHE A 537 -2.83 -0.69 -0.14
CA PHE A 537 -3.67 0.13 0.75
C PHE A 537 -2.85 1.14 1.57
N MET A 538 -1.53 0.99 1.62
CA MET A 538 -0.61 1.92 2.27
C MET A 538 0.68 2.05 1.47
N ASP A 539 1.15 3.29 1.30
CA ASP A 539 2.44 3.64 0.69
C ASP A 539 3.13 4.63 1.62
N TYR A 540 4.38 4.35 1.95
CA TYR A 540 5.19 5.14 2.88
C TYR A 540 6.53 5.50 2.24
N ASP A 541 6.64 6.74 1.77
CA ASP A 541 7.90 7.33 1.30
C ASP A 541 8.76 7.78 2.48
N TYR A 542 9.72 6.94 2.85
CA TYR A 542 10.58 7.19 4.00
C TYR A 542 11.72 8.16 3.69
N THR A 543 11.92 8.58 2.43
CA THR A 543 12.98 9.55 2.05
C THR A 543 12.71 10.96 2.58
N GLN A 544 11.45 11.24 2.96
CA GLN A 544 11.03 12.56 3.44
C GLN A 544 11.28 12.75 4.95
N HIS A 545 11.84 11.75 5.65
CA HIS A 545 11.98 11.73 7.11
C HIS A 545 13.44 11.85 7.57
N GLU A 546 13.66 12.43 8.76
CA GLU A 546 15.00 12.71 9.32
C GLU A 546 15.83 11.46 9.69
N SER A 547 15.34 10.24 9.44
CA SER A 547 15.98 8.97 9.81
C SER A 547 15.99 7.93 8.69
N VAL A 548 16.04 8.37 7.41
CA VAL A 548 16.10 7.49 6.22
C VAL A 548 17.07 6.30 6.36
N SER A 549 18.23 6.51 7.01
CA SER A 549 19.28 5.49 7.12
C SER A 549 18.86 4.24 7.91
N VAL A 550 17.97 4.35 8.90
CA VAL A 550 17.54 3.20 9.71
C VAL A 550 16.60 2.29 8.92
N HIS A 551 15.77 2.90 8.06
CA HIS A 551 14.83 2.22 7.16
C HIS A 551 15.52 1.52 5.98
N CYS A 552 16.85 1.63 5.90
CA CYS A 552 17.68 0.98 4.88
C CYS A 552 18.51 -0.19 5.45
N LEU A 553 18.28 -0.59 6.71
CA LEU A 553 18.98 -1.69 7.39
C LEU A 553 18.25 -3.02 7.16
N MET A 554 19.00 -4.13 7.12
CA MET A 554 18.43 -5.46 6.90
C MET A 554 17.49 -5.88 8.04
N ASN A 555 16.38 -6.53 7.70
CA ASN A 555 15.39 -7.04 8.64
C ASN A 555 15.33 -8.58 8.61
N TYR A 556 14.77 -9.17 9.66
CA TYR A 556 14.32 -10.58 9.70
C TYR A 556 12.81 -10.62 9.97
N LEU A 557 12.17 -11.73 9.62
CA LEU A 557 10.72 -11.90 9.68
C LEU A 557 10.34 -12.57 11.00
N ILE A 558 9.19 -12.21 11.52
CA ILE A 558 8.57 -12.82 12.69
C ILE A 558 7.09 -13.05 12.36
N SER A 559 6.61 -14.26 12.65
CA SER A 559 5.19 -14.60 12.67
C SER A 559 4.80 -15.05 14.07
N SER A 560 3.62 -14.66 14.56
CA SER A 560 3.11 -15.13 15.84
C SER A 560 1.61 -15.39 15.85
N CYS A 561 1.17 -16.31 16.72
CA CYS A 561 -0.22 -16.50 17.09
C CYS A 561 -0.33 -16.44 18.62
N ALA A 562 -1.15 -15.51 19.11
CA ALA A 562 -1.24 -15.21 20.53
C ALA A 562 -2.69 -14.92 20.96
N MET A 563 -2.96 -15.10 22.26
CA MET A 563 -4.18 -14.64 22.91
C MET A 563 -3.92 -14.38 24.39
N GLY A 564 -4.59 -13.40 25.00
CA GLY A 564 -4.47 -13.15 26.45
C GLY A 564 -3.22 -12.37 26.86
N SER A 565 -2.57 -11.68 25.92
CA SER A 565 -1.52 -10.70 26.23
C SER A 565 -2.12 -9.48 26.96
N PRO A 566 -1.43 -8.92 27.97
CA PRO A 566 -1.90 -7.74 28.70
C PRO A 566 -1.64 -6.42 27.96
N THR A 567 -0.77 -6.42 26.96
CA THR A 567 -0.25 -5.20 26.32
C THR A 567 -0.51 -5.13 24.82
N TYR A 568 -1.00 -6.21 24.22
CA TYR A 568 -1.13 -6.32 22.76
C TYR A 568 -2.29 -7.21 22.37
N GLY A 569 -2.87 -6.99 21.19
CA GLY A 569 -3.97 -7.80 20.66
C GLY A 569 -5.29 -7.60 21.39
N TYR A 570 -6.32 -8.32 20.95
CA TYR A 570 -7.66 -8.25 21.55
C TYR A 570 -7.66 -8.79 22.98
N THR A 571 -8.26 -8.04 23.91
CA THR A 571 -8.30 -8.42 25.33
C THR A 571 -9.22 -9.62 25.54
N TYR A 572 -8.64 -10.73 25.99
CA TYR A 572 -9.37 -11.96 26.27
C TYR A 572 -10.29 -11.83 27.49
N SER A 573 -11.55 -12.27 27.37
CA SER A 573 -12.53 -12.35 28.48
C SER A 573 -12.74 -13.80 28.94
N LYS A 574 -13.09 -14.01 30.22
CA LYS A 574 -13.22 -15.36 30.81
C LYS A 574 -14.46 -16.14 30.35
N ASP A 575 -15.44 -15.46 29.76
CA ASP A 575 -16.76 -15.99 29.46
C ASP A 575 -16.74 -16.70 28.10
N GLU A 576 -16.67 -18.03 28.13
CA GLU A 576 -16.90 -18.99 27.02
C GLU A 576 -16.24 -18.69 25.66
N HIS A 577 -14.92 -18.89 25.58
CA HIS A 577 -14.19 -19.01 24.32
C HIS A 577 -13.57 -20.40 24.18
N GLU A 578 -13.30 -20.83 22.94
CA GLU A 578 -12.51 -22.03 22.70
C GLU A 578 -11.13 -21.88 23.35
N ASN A 579 -10.56 -22.98 23.84
CA ASN A 579 -9.27 -22.93 24.50
C ASN A 579 -8.10 -22.92 23.51
N TYR A 580 -8.34 -23.11 22.21
CA TYR A 580 -7.30 -23.22 21.18
C TYR A 580 -7.69 -22.44 19.95
N TYR A 581 -6.72 -21.72 19.39
CA TYR A 581 -6.85 -21.00 18.12
C TYR A 581 -5.54 -21.15 17.35
N GLU A 582 -5.60 -21.01 16.03
CA GLU A 582 -4.42 -21.12 15.18
C GLU A 582 -4.55 -20.20 13.97
N HIS A 583 -3.40 -19.80 13.44
CA HIS A 583 -3.30 -19.32 12.08
C HIS A 583 -2.53 -20.33 11.24
N ARG A 584 -2.76 -20.29 9.93
CA ARG A 584 -2.15 -21.19 8.95
C ARG A 584 -1.48 -20.40 7.84
N ILE A 585 -0.28 -20.79 7.45
CA ILE A 585 0.47 -20.17 6.35
C ILE A 585 0.74 -21.25 5.33
N ASP A 586 0.23 -21.06 4.12
CA ASP A 586 0.45 -21.94 2.96
C ASP A 586 1.86 -21.70 2.40
N TYR A 587 2.25 -20.43 2.20
CA TYR A 587 3.63 -20.11 1.85
C TYR A 587 4.08 -18.71 2.29
N VAL A 588 5.40 -18.56 2.34
CA VAL A 588 6.07 -17.25 2.36
C VAL A 588 7.05 -17.19 1.20
N ARG A 589 6.97 -16.15 0.37
CA ARG A 589 7.86 -15.93 -0.78
C ARG A 589 8.45 -14.53 -0.75
N LEU A 590 9.77 -14.43 -0.87
CA LEU A 590 10.52 -13.17 -0.99
C LEU A 590 11.11 -13.06 -2.39
N TYR A 591 10.67 -12.03 -3.11
CA TYR A 591 11.17 -11.66 -4.42
C TYR A 591 12.08 -10.44 -4.34
N GLN A 592 13.23 -10.45 -5.00
CA GLN A 592 14.14 -9.30 -5.06
C GLN A 592 14.47 -8.94 -6.50
N THR A 593 14.89 -7.70 -6.73
CA THR A 593 15.34 -7.20 -8.04
C THR A 593 16.71 -6.55 -7.90
N ASP A 594 17.53 -6.63 -8.94
CA ASP A 594 18.83 -5.94 -9.04
C ASP A 594 18.69 -4.46 -9.45
N ALA A 595 17.47 -3.99 -9.73
CA ALA A 595 17.18 -2.58 -9.98
C ALA A 595 17.48 -1.68 -8.76
N VAL A 596 17.47 -2.27 -7.57
CA VAL A 596 17.87 -1.63 -6.31
C VAL A 596 18.92 -2.50 -5.63
N ASN A 597 19.65 -1.95 -4.65
CA ASN A 597 20.67 -2.66 -3.89
C ASN A 597 20.03 -3.64 -2.87
N SER A 598 19.24 -4.58 -3.38
CA SER A 598 18.63 -5.67 -2.63
C SER A 598 19.71 -6.59 -2.07
N GLN A 599 19.55 -7.04 -0.84
CA GLN A 599 20.51 -7.92 -0.17
C GLN A 599 19.77 -9.00 0.60
N MET A 600 20.41 -10.16 0.72
CA MET A 600 19.93 -11.23 1.58
C MET A 600 21.13 -11.98 2.15
N ILE A 601 21.05 -12.30 3.43
CA ILE A 601 22.02 -13.14 4.13
C ILE A 601 21.24 -14.29 4.75
N THR A 602 21.53 -15.49 4.29
CA THR A 602 21.09 -16.73 4.94
C THR A 602 22.23 -17.27 5.80
N ALA A 603 21.95 -17.70 7.03
CA ALA A 603 22.99 -18.25 7.91
C ALA A 603 23.33 -19.71 7.57
N TRP A 604 24.53 -20.14 7.97
CA TRP A 604 25.17 -21.41 7.56
C TRP A 604 24.71 -22.64 8.39
N PRO A 605 24.71 -23.87 7.80
CA PRO A 605 24.38 -25.14 8.48
C PRO A 605 25.38 -25.63 9.55
N GLU A 606 26.51 -24.98 9.82
CA GLU A 606 27.54 -25.54 10.70
C GLU A 606 28.15 -24.47 11.62
N THR A 607 27.73 -24.47 12.89
CA THR A 607 28.55 -24.35 14.13
C THR A 607 27.70 -23.79 15.29
N GLN A 608 26.96 -24.67 15.95
CA GLN A 608 26.51 -24.46 17.34
C GLN A 608 27.65 -24.64 18.37
N GLU A 609 28.91 -24.39 18.00
CA GLU A 609 30.01 -24.36 18.97
C GLU A 609 30.43 -22.94 19.29
N LYS A 610 30.38 -22.67 20.59
CA LYS A 610 30.64 -21.39 21.24
C LYS A 610 31.92 -20.73 20.75
N GLY A 611 31.76 -19.46 20.36
CA GLY A 611 32.82 -18.46 20.49
C GLY A 611 33.74 -18.36 19.29
N THR A 612 33.76 -17.14 18.72
CA THR A 612 34.72 -16.62 17.75
C THR A 612 34.56 -17.09 16.32
N SER A 613 33.98 -16.24 15.48
CA SER A 613 34.26 -16.26 14.04
C SER A 613 34.24 -14.86 13.44
N VAL A 614 35.25 -14.64 12.60
CA VAL A 614 35.55 -13.42 11.84
C VAL A 614 34.85 -13.54 10.50
N VAL A 615 34.13 -12.49 10.09
CA VAL A 615 33.49 -12.39 8.77
C VAL A 615 34.55 -12.18 7.68
N ARG A 616 34.51 -12.98 6.61
CA ARG A 616 35.18 -12.64 5.34
C ARG A 616 34.11 -12.27 4.31
N TYR A 617 34.14 -11.01 3.89
CA TYR A 617 33.40 -10.53 2.72
C TYR A 617 34.09 -11.00 1.43
N PRO A 618 33.36 -11.22 0.33
CA PRO A 618 33.97 -11.27 -0.98
C PRO A 618 34.57 -9.88 -1.29
N GLU A 619 35.90 -9.81 -1.34
CA GLU A 619 36.64 -8.68 -1.90
C GLU A 619 36.16 -8.50 -3.34
N ASN A 620 35.33 -7.46 -3.62
CA ASN A 620 35.23 -6.73 -4.90
C ASN A 620 33.94 -5.91 -5.13
N SER A 621 33.08 -5.68 -4.14
CA SER A 621 31.96 -4.74 -4.32
C SER A 621 32.12 -3.51 -3.43
N ILE A 622 32.44 -2.38 -4.06
CA ILE A 622 32.13 -0.98 -3.74
C ILE A 622 33.37 -0.14 -4.07
N GLY A 623 33.47 0.20 -5.36
CA GLY A 623 34.29 1.31 -5.82
C GLY A 623 33.68 2.61 -5.30
N SER A 624 34.52 3.41 -4.66
CA SER A 624 34.25 4.74 -4.12
C SER A 624 33.62 5.68 -5.16
N ARG A 625 32.37 6.11 -4.93
CA ARG A 625 31.88 7.47 -5.24
C ARG A 625 30.73 7.83 -4.29
N TYR A 626 31.09 8.44 -3.16
CA TYR A 626 30.31 9.48 -2.49
C TYR A 626 31.25 10.65 -2.25
#